data_AF-A0A8B9HS28-F1
#
_entry.id   AF-A0A8B9HS28-F1
#
_cell.length_a   1.000
_cell.length_b   1.000
_cell.length_c   1.000
_cell.angle_alpha   90.00
_cell.angle_beta   90.00
_cell.angle_gamma   90.00
#
_symmetry.space_group_name_H-M   'P 1'
#
loop_
_entity.id
_entity.type
_entity.pdbx_description
1 polymer ?
#
loop_
_entity_poly.entity_id
_entity_poly.type
_entity_poly.pdbx_seq_one_letter_code
_entity_poly.pdbx_strand_id
1 'polypeptide(L)'
;MSFLHLLSSRAEQRITIHCLNVSIWSFGQSQSSSPNAVKFRGWNGEMLEPDVLEDTCWQRDGQWQRAVFLFRVNDASFLPVKHINNLPETALSSRYHLEVGPVCFL
;
A
#
# COMPACT_ATOMS: atom_id res chain seq x y z
N MET A 1 20.28 3.33 -3.82
CA MET A 1 19.94 3.88 -2.49
C MET A 1 20.69 3.05 -1.47
N SER A 2 21.82 3.51 -0.95
CA SER A 2 22.56 2.76 0.11
C SER A 2 23.01 3.72 1.20
N PHE A 3 23.57 4.88 0.82
CA PHE A 3 23.96 5.93 1.76
C PHE A 3 22.81 6.41 2.67
N LEU A 4 21.59 6.65 2.14
CA LEU A 4 20.47 7.11 2.98
C LEU A 4 20.02 6.07 3.99
N HIS A 5 20.07 4.77 3.66
CA HIS A 5 19.78 3.70 4.61
C HIS A 5 20.84 3.60 5.71
N LEU A 6 22.10 3.92 5.41
CA LEU A 6 23.20 3.87 6.38
C LEU A 6 23.20 5.05 7.37
N LEU A 7 22.59 6.18 6.99
CA LEU A 7 22.64 7.43 7.75
C LEU A 7 21.35 7.74 8.52
N SER A 8 20.29 6.97 8.29
CA SER A 8 18.96 7.22 8.86
C SER A 8 18.52 6.01 9.64
N SER A 9 17.93 6.24 10.81
CA SER A 9 17.39 5.14 11.63
C SER A 9 15.94 4.84 11.25
N ARG A 10 15.20 5.84 10.78
CA ARG A 10 13.78 5.69 10.47
C ARG A 10 13.50 6.07 9.02
N ALA A 11 12.45 5.46 8.48
CA ALA A 11 11.93 5.84 7.18
C ALA A 11 10.41 5.74 7.17
N GLU A 12 9.78 6.61 6.37
CA GLU A 12 8.34 6.59 6.13
C GLU A 12 8.05 6.63 4.61
N GLN A 13 7.02 5.91 4.18
CA GLN A 13 6.53 5.98 2.80
C GLN A 13 5.01 5.83 2.78
N ARG A 14 4.36 6.60 1.90
CA ARG A 14 2.92 6.49 1.65
C ARG A 14 2.66 5.88 0.27
N ILE A 15 1.68 4.98 0.19
CA ILE A 15 1.15 4.46 -1.08
C ILE A 15 -0.36 4.63 -1.08
N THR A 16 -0.90 5.20 -2.16
CA THR A 16 -2.34 5.30 -2.37
C THR A 16 -2.73 4.43 -3.57
N ILE A 17 -3.75 3.59 -3.37
CA ILE A 17 -4.34 2.80 -4.44
C ILE A 17 -5.74 3.36 -4.68
N HIS A 18 -5.91 4.03 -5.83
CA HIS A 18 -7.22 4.46 -6.32
C HIS A 18 -7.88 3.26 -6.98
N CYS A 19 -9.15 3.02 -6.69
CA CYS A 19 -9.85 1.79 -7.05
C CYS A 19 -11.25 2.13 -7.58
N LEU A 20 -11.67 1.44 -8.64
CA LEU A 20 -12.99 1.55 -9.24
C LEU A 20 -13.59 0.15 -9.31
N ASN A 21 -14.71 -0.06 -8.60
CA ASN A 21 -15.44 -1.34 -8.55
C ASN A 21 -14.59 -2.55 -8.11
N VAL A 22 -13.58 -2.35 -7.26
CA VAL A 22 -12.70 -3.42 -6.80
C VAL A 22 -12.22 -3.16 -5.37
N SER A 23 -12.22 -4.21 -4.53
CA SER A 23 -11.67 -4.17 -3.18
C SER A 23 -10.16 -4.37 -3.19
N ILE A 24 -9.44 -3.57 -2.41
CA ILE A 24 -7.97 -3.61 -2.33
C ILE A 24 -7.48 -4.22 -1.01
N TRP A 25 -8.17 -3.93 0.09
CA TRP A 25 -7.75 -4.33 1.43
C TRP A 25 -8.81 -5.14 2.16
N SER A 26 -9.94 -4.53 2.51
CA SER A 26 -11.05 -5.18 3.21
C SER A 26 -12.26 -5.43 2.30
N PHE A 27 -13.20 -6.25 2.77
CA PHE A 27 -14.50 -6.46 2.10
C PHE A 27 -15.62 -5.55 2.61
N GLY A 28 -15.36 -4.75 3.65
CA GLY A 28 -16.36 -3.89 4.24
C GLY A 28 -15.79 -2.97 5.30
N GLN A 29 -16.57 -1.97 5.70
CA GLN A 29 -16.16 -0.98 6.69
C GLN A 29 -15.73 -1.66 8.00
N SER A 30 -14.56 -1.25 8.52
CA SER A 30 -14.00 -1.75 9.78
C SER A 30 -13.77 -3.27 9.85
N GLN A 31 -13.72 -3.95 8.71
CA GLN A 31 -13.28 -5.35 8.65
C GLN A 31 -11.76 -5.45 8.59
N SER A 32 -11.23 -6.59 9.06
CA SER A 32 -9.82 -6.92 8.90
C SER A 32 -9.45 -7.11 7.43
N SER A 33 -8.14 -7.18 7.16
CA SER A 33 -7.62 -7.46 5.82
C SER A 33 -8.21 -8.75 5.26
N SER A 34 -8.69 -8.68 4.02
CA SER A 34 -9.12 -9.88 3.30
C SER A 34 -7.94 -10.83 3.02
N PRO A 35 -8.17 -12.13 2.79
CA PRO A 35 -7.10 -13.07 2.41
C PRO A 35 -6.35 -12.65 1.14
N ASN A 36 -7.04 -11.94 0.24
CA ASN A 36 -6.53 -11.44 -1.03
C ASN A 36 -6.12 -9.96 -0.96
N ALA A 37 -6.01 -9.38 0.24
CA ALA A 37 -5.55 -8.02 0.41
C ALA A 37 -4.18 -7.83 -0.24
N VAL A 38 -3.95 -6.63 -0.75
CA VAL A 38 -2.65 -6.23 -1.27
C VAL A 38 -1.57 -6.41 -0.20
N LYS A 39 -0.40 -6.88 -0.64
CA LYS A 39 0.75 -7.05 0.26
C LYS A 39 1.95 -6.31 -0.30
N PHE A 40 2.72 -5.67 0.57
CA PHE A 40 3.80 -4.79 0.17
C PHE A 40 5.14 -5.42 0.53
N ARG A 41 6.10 -5.37 -0.39
CA ARG A 41 7.45 -5.88 -0.17
C ARG A 41 8.44 -4.73 -0.19
N GLY A 42 9.26 -4.65 0.85
CA GLY A 42 10.29 -3.65 1.05
C GLY A 42 11.54 -3.87 0.21
N TRP A 43 12.50 -2.97 0.40
CA TRP A 43 13.78 -2.96 -0.29
C TRP A 43 14.64 -4.18 0.05
N ASN A 44 14.67 -4.57 1.33
CA ASN A 44 15.34 -5.76 1.84
C ASN A 44 14.66 -7.09 1.45
N GLY A 45 13.50 -7.01 0.77
CA GLY A 45 12.75 -8.18 0.34
C GLY A 45 11.75 -8.71 1.38
N GLU A 46 11.66 -8.12 2.57
CA GLU A 46 10.67 -8.52 3.57
C GLU A 46 9.27 -7.96 3.27
N MET A 47 8.25 -8.63 3.81
CA MET A 47 6.87 -8.16 3.73
C MET A 47 6.66 -7.07 4.76
N LEU A 48 6.01 -5.98 4.34
CA LEU A 48 5.73 -4.82 5.18
C LEU A 48 4.27 -4.82 5.61
N GLU A 49 4.04 -4.57 6.89
CA GLU A 49 2.72 -4.30 7.44
C GLU A 49 2.44 -2.79 7.38
N PRO A 50 1.38 -2.35 6.69
CA PRO A 50 1.01 -0.94 6.64
C PRO A 50 0.12 -0.52 7.82
N ASP A 51 0.29 0.73 8.24
CA ASP A 51 -0.80 1.49 8.87
C ASP A 51 -1.82 1.85 7.79
N VAL A 52 -3.03 1.31 7.89
CA VAL A 52 -4.12 1.63 6.95
C VAL A 52 -4.82 2.90 7.42
N LEU A 53 -4.53 4.01 6.73
CA LEU A 53 -5.08 5.32 7.08
C LEU A 53 -6.50 5.50 6.57
N GLU A 54 -6.82 4.90 5.43
CA GLU A 54 -8.13 4.95 4.78
C GLU A 54 -8.32 3.71 3.90
N ASP A 55 -9.52 3.12 3.90
CA ASP A 55 -9.93 2.11 2.92
C ASP A 55 -11.42 2.29 2.59
N THR A 56 -11.69 2.86 1.41
CA THR A 56 -13.04 3.00 0.84
C THR A 56 -13.26 2.09 -0.36
N CYS A 57 -12.28 1.26 -0.73
CA CYS A 57 -12.35 0.39 -1.91
C CYS A 57 -13.38 -0.74 -1.79
N TRP A 58 -13.89 -1.03 -0.59
CA TRP A 58 -14.99 -1.97 -0.40
C TRP A 58 -16.32 -1.45 -1.01
N GLN A 59 -16.44 -0.14 -1.23
CA GLN A 59 -17.57 0.47 -1.93
C GLN A 59 -17.39 0.30 -3.44
N ARG A 60 -18.29 -0.49 -4.05
CA ARG A 60 -18.28 -0.84 -5.48
C ARG A 60 -19.50 -0.25 -6.18
N ASP A 61 -19.67 1.06 -6.06
CA ASP A 61 -20.82 1.85 -6.52
C ASP A 61 -20.60 2.54 -7.87
N GLY A 62 -19.51 2.21 -8.57
CA GLY A 62 -19.13 2.83 -9.84
C GLY A 62 -18.40 4.17 -9.70
N GLN A 63 -18.08 4.62 -8.47
CA GLN A 63 -17.24 5.79 -8.23
C GLN A 63 -15.80 5.39 -7.92
N TRP A 64 -14.88 6.32 -8.15
CA TRP A 64 -13.49 6.15 -7.72
C TRP A 64 -13.41 6.30 -6.21
N GLN A 65 -12.84 5.26 -5.59
CA GLN A 65 -12.54 5.19 -4.16
C GLN A 65 -11.02 5.09 -3.98
N ARG A 66 -10.55 5.03 -2.73
CA ARG A 66 -9.11 4.89 -2.45
C ARG A 66 -8.81 4.10 -1.19
N ALA A 67 -7.65 3.46 -1.19
CA ALA A 67 -7.01 2.93 0.00
C ALA A 67 -5.64 3.59 0.19
N VAL A 68 -5.36 4.05 1.41
CA VAL A 68 -4.16 4.81 1.76
C VAL A 68 -3.37 4.04 2.80
N PHE A 69 -2.15 3.65 2.43
CA PHE A 69 -1.23 2.87 3.24
C PHE A 69 -0.04 3.73 3.65
N LEU A 70 0.32 3.68 4.94
CA LEU A 70 1.51 4.32 5.48
C LEU A 70 2.44 3.26 6.06
N PHE A 71 3.69 3.28 5.63
CA PHE A 71 4.74 2.45 6.18
C PHE A 71 5.62 3.31 7.06
N ARG A 72 5.77 2.96 8.33
CA ARG A 72 6.73 3.55 9.26
C ARG A 72 7.65 2.45 9.76
N VAL A 73 8.94 2.60 9.55
CA VAL A 73 9.94 1.60 9.95
C VAL A 73 11.02 2.22 10.81
N ASN A 74 11.48 1.46 11.81
CA ASN A 74 12.61 1.81 12.69
C ASN A 74 13.95 1.28 12.18
N ASP A 75 13.95 0.65 11.01
CA ASP A 75 15.13 0.34 10.24
C ASP A 75 14.88 0.81 8.80
N ALA A 76 15.62 1.84 8.38
CA ALA A 76 15.47 2.43 7.07
C ALA A 76 15.73 1.42 5.93
N SER A 77 16.42 0.30 6.16
CA SER A 77 16.71 -0.74 5.15
C SER A 77 15.45 -1.40 4.55
N PHE A 78 14.30 -1.28 5.21
CA PHE A 78 13.02 -1.83 4.78
C PHE A 78 12.33 -1.04 3.66
N LEU A 79 12.55 0.28 3.55
CA LEU A 79 11.91 1.15 2.54
C LEU A 79 12.94 1.65 1.51
N PRO A 80 12.61 1.83 0.22
CA PRO A 80 11.27 1.90 -0.36
C PRO A 80 10.55 0.57 -0.47
N VAL A 81 9.23 0.62 -0.57
CA VAL A 81 8.41 -0.45 -1.14
C VAL A 81 8.84 -0.66 -2.59
N LYS A 82 9.20 -1.90 -2.92
CA LYS A 82 9.70 -2.30 -4.24
C LYS A 82 8.67 -3.08 -5.04
N HIS A 83 7.81 -3.85 -4.37
CA HIS A 83 6.78 -4.65 -5.03
C HIS A 83 5.46 -4.60 -4.27
N ILE A 84 4.35 -4.65 -5.01
CA ILE A 84 3.00 -4.82 -4.50
C ILE A 84 2.46 -6.13 -5.07
N ASN A 85 2.16 -7.06 -4.18
CA ASN A 85 1.60 -8.37 -4.48
C ASN A 85 0.08 -8.32 -4.28
N ASN A 86 -0.63 -9.32 -4.85
CA ASN A 86 -2.08 -9.45 -4.76
C ASN A 86 -2.84 -8.21 -5.29
N LEU A 87 -2.28 -7.48 -6.26
CA LEU A 87 -3.06 -6.50 -7.00
C LEU A 87 -4.20 -7.23 -7.71
N PRO A 88 -5.44 -6.71 -7.65
CA PRO A 88 -6.58 -7.40 -8.23
C PRO A 88 -6.47 -7.43 -9.76
N GLU A 89 -6.97 -8.51 -10.37
CA GLU A 89 -7.16 -8.55 -11.82
C GLU A 89 -8.26 -7.56 -12.23
N THR A 90 -7.97 -6.73 -13.22
CA THR A 90 -8.95 -5.80 -13.78
C THR A 90 -9.88 -6.52 -14.76
N ALA A 91 -11.16 -6.59 -14.42
CA ALA A 91 -12.25 -6.99 -15.32
C ALA A 91 -12.74 -5.77 -16.12
N LEU A 92 -13.69 -5.97 -17.05
CA LEU A 92 -14.18 -4.91 -17.96
C LEU A 92 -14.61 -3.61 -17.25
N SER A 93 -15.13 -3.70 -16.03
CA SER A 93 -15.64 -2.57 -15.24
C SER A 93 -14.80 -2.24 -14.01
N SER A 94 -13.74 -2.99 -13.72
CA SER A 94 -12.86 -2.74 -12.57
C SER A 94 -11.52 -2.16 -13.00
N ARG A 95 -11.06 -1.13 -12.30
CA ARG A 95 -9.78 -0.46 -12.56
C ARG A 95 -9.11 -0.12 -11.25
N TYR A 96 -7.80 0.01 -11.30
CA TYR A 96 -7.04 0.62 -10.21
C TYR A 96 -5.93 1.51 -10.77
N HIS A 97 -5.51 2.47 -9.98
CA HIS A 97 -4.38 3.35 -10.27
C HIS A 97 -3.51 3.46 -9.02
N LEU A 98 -2.20 3.32 -9.19
CA LEU A 98 -1.22 3.36 -8.12
C LEU A 98 -0.54 4.72 -8.08
N GLU A 99 -0.58 5.33 -6.91
CA GLU A 99 0.16 6.54 -6.59
C GLU A 99 1.22 6.19 -5.53
N VAL A 100 2.48 6.16 -5.95
CA VAL A 100 3.61 5.82 -5.08
C VAL A 100 4.21 7.11 -4.55
N GLY A 101 4.01 7.38 -3.25
CA GLY A 101 4.58 8.53 -2.58
C GLY A 101 6.10 8.42 -2.39
N PRO A 102 6.79 9.55 -2.13
CA PRO A 102 8.21 9.55 -1.85
C PRO A 102 8.52 8.80 -0.55
N VAL A 103 9.75 8.32 -0.42
CA VAL A 103 10.29 7.84 0.85
C VAL A 103 10.94 9.01 1.58
N CYS A 104 10.56 9.19 2.82
CA CYS A 104 11.16 10.15 3.74
C CYS A 104 12.09 9.41 4.70
N PHE A 105 13.35 9.84 4.79
CA PHE A 105 14.34 9.29 5.73
C PHE A 105 14.54 10.27 6.89
N LEU A 106 14.60 9.75 8.12
CA LEU A 106 14.64 10.51 9.38
C LEU A 106 15.77 10.07 10.32
#